data_AF-A0A4Q5M5P4-F1
#
_entry.id   AF-A0A4Q5M5P4-F1
#
_cell.length_a   1.000
_cell.length_b   1.000
_cell.length_c   1.000
_cell.angle_alpha   90.00
_cell.angle_beta   90.00
_cell.angle_gamma   90.00
#
_symmetry.space_group_name_H-M   'P 1'
#
loop_
_entity.id
_entity.type
_entity.pdbx_description
1 polymer ?
#
loop_
_entity_poly.entity_id
_entity_poly.type
_entity_poly.pdbx_seq_one_letter_code
_entity_poly.pdbx_strand_id
1 'polypeptide(L)'
;MKKLIAVAFFCCAFSQVGFSQHICSAAFLGNKMVVDKYTNEGYKNEISLNATGELTVNTVDLSPTESKAVDKIPFKVAIKEKDTKTITLFSREDFMKVDVQKVLSQCKKGDQIVLLTLDKQYALPHNEILVK
;
A
#
# COMPACT_ATOMS: atom_id res chain seq x y z
N MET A 1 41.42 -7.04 -48.20
CA MET A 1 40.75 -8.28 -47.74
C MET A 1 40.82 -8.32 -46.22
N LYS A 2 39.78 -7.81 -45.56
CA LYS A 2 38.69 -8.65 -44.99
C LYS A 2 39.07 -9.45 -43.73
N LYS A 3 39.97 -9.00 -42.84
CA LYS A 3 40.16 -9.67 -41.54
C LYS A 3 40.58 -8.71 -40.43
N LEU A 4 39.76 -7.70 -40.13
CA LEU A 4 39.99 -6.84 -38.95
C LEU A 4 38.69 -6.22 -38.39
N ILE A 5 37.55 -6.86 -38.66
CA ILE A 5 36.23 -6.43 -38.17
C ILE A 5 35.46 -7.70 -37.78
N ALA A 6 35.94 -8.45 -36.78
CA ALA A 6 35.23 -9.68 -36.36
C ALA A 6 35.60 -10.15 -34.95
N VAL A 7 35.97 -9.25 -34.04
CA VAL A 7 36.15 -9.61 -32.64
C VAL A 7 35.36 -8.63 -31.78
N ALA A 8 34.09 -9.00 -31.60
CA ALA A 8 33.26 -8.82 -30.40
C ALA A 8 33.15 -7.38 -29.85
N PHE A 9 32.11 -6.56 -30.07
CA PHE A 9 30.69 -6.81 -30.37
C PHE A 9 30.03 -7.98 -29.61
N PHE A 10 30.54 -8.31 -28.42
CA PHE A 10 29.94 -9.30 -27.52
C PHE A 10 30.00 -8.83 -26.05
N CYS A 11 29.75 -7.54 -25.78
CA CYS A 11 29.84 -7.00 -24.42
C CYS A 11 28.79 -5.90 -24.12
N CYS A 12 27.61 -5.95 -24.74
CA CYS A 12 26.53 -4.96 -24.50
C CYS A 12 25.15 -5.59 -24.22
N ALA A 13 25.07 -6.84 -23.78
CA ALA A 13 23.79 -7.53 -23.56
C ALA A 13 23.58 -8.00 -22.11
N PHE A 14 23.97 -7.17 -21.14
CA PHE A 14 23.43 -7.23 -19.78
C PHE A 14 22.84 -5.86 -19.44
N SER A 15 21.88 -5.42 -20.25
CA SER A 15 20.93 -4.39 -19.81
C SER A 15 20.17 -4.97 -18.63
N GLN A 16 20.47 -4.41 -17.46
CA GLN A 16 19.92 -4.79 -16.18
C GLN A 16 18.39 -4.91 -16.26
N VAL A 17 17.85 -6.11 -16.07
CA VAL A 17 16.48 -6.27 -15.58
C VAL A 17 16.47 -5.85 -14.11
N GLY A 18 16.60 -4.54 -13.90
CA GLY A 18 16.32 -3.91 -12.62
C GLY A 18 14.82 -3.79 -12.45
N PHE A 19 14.12 -4.92 -12.30
CA PHE A 19 12.82 -4.84 -11.66
C PHE A 19 13.09 -4.43 -10.22
N SER A 20 12.94 -3.15 -9.91
CA SER A 20 12.69 -2.72 -8.53
C SER A 20 11.34 -3.30 -8.13
N GLN A 21 11.30 -4.60 -7.81
CA GLN A 21 10.10 -5.30 -7.36
C GLN A 21 9.85 -4.89 -5.92
N HIS A 22 9.28 -3.71 -5.74
CA HIS A 22 8.68 -3.39 -4.44
C HIS A 22 7.65 -4.47 -4.13
N ILE A 23 7.68 -4.98 -2.91
CA ILE A 23 6.73 -5.97 -2.43
C ILE A 23 5.37 -5.28 -2.32
N CYS A 24 4.39 -5.72 -3.11
CA CYS A 24 3.04 -5.17 -3.10
C CYS A 24 2.38 -5.40 -1.74
N SER A 25 1.71 -4.38 -1.23
CA SER A 25 0.98 -4.43 0.03
C SER A 25 -0.38 -3.73 -0.09
N ALA A 26 -1.32 -4.11 0.77
CA ALA A 26 -2.65 -3.52 0.85
C ALA A 26 -3.14 -3.44 2.28
N ALA A 27 -4.10 -2.54 2.50
CA ALA A 27 -4.82 -2.45 3.76
C ALA A 27 -5.91 -3.53 3.84
N PHE A 28 -6.05 -4.14 5.01
CA PHE A 28 -7.10 -5.10 5.32
C PHE A 28 -7.83 -4.69 6.58
N LEU A 29 -9.16 -4.81 6.57
CA LEU A 29 -10.01 -4.74 7.76
C LEU A 29 -10.49 -6.15 8.09
N GLY A 30 -9.98 -6.72 9.18
CA GLY A 30 -10.06 -8.16 9.43
C GLY A 30 -9.38 -8.93 8.30
N ASN A 31 -10.10 -9.86 7.66
CA ASN A 31 -9.59 -10.67 6.56
C ASN A 31 -9.93 -10.09 5.18
N LYS A 32 -10.56 -8.92 5.10
CA LYS A 32 -11.02 -8.33 3.85
C LYS A 32 -10.12 -7.17 3.44
N MET A 33 -9.64 -7.20 2.21
CA MET A 33 -8.95 -6.06 1.62
C MET A 33 -9.90 -4.84 1.56
N VAL A 34 -9.40 -3.67 1.97
CA VAL A 34 -10.23 -2.45 2.03
C VAL A 34 -10.52 -1.92 0.64
N VAL A 35 -9.51 -1.94 -0.23
CA VAL A 35 -9.68 -1.58 -1.64
C VAL A 35 -10.49 -2.66 -2.35
N ASP A 36 -11.50 -2.26 -3.12
CA ASP A 36 -12.39 -3.18 -3.84
C ASP A 36 -11.72 -3.84 -5.05
N LYS A 37 -10.77 -3.13 -5.68
CA LYS A 37 -9.98 -3.57 -6.83
C LYS A 37 -8.57 -3.00 -6.72
N TYR A 38 -7.58 -3.86 -6.86
CA TYR A 38 -6.18 -3.43 -6.90
C TYR A 38 -5.82 -2.95 -8.31
N THR A 39 -6.34 -1.78 -8.70
CA THR A 39 -6.17 -1.16 -10.02
C THR A 39 -5.82 0.31 -9.89
N ASN A 40 -5.13 0.89 -10.87
CA ASN A 40 -4.75 2.30 -10.83
C ASN A 40 -5.94 3.26 -11.06
N GLU A 41 -7.07 2.76 -11.57
CA GLU A 41 -8.26 3.55 -11.91
C GLU A 41 -9.53 2.89 -11.37
N GLY A 42 -10.52 3.72 -11.04
CA GLY A 42 -11.88 3.27 -10.74
C GLY A 42 -12.05 2.42 -9.48
N TYR A 43 -11.07 2.45 -8.56
CA TYR A 43 -11.12 1.73 -7.29
C TYR A 43 -11.86 2.53 -6.21
N LYS A 44 -12.40 1.81 -5.23
CA LYS A 44 -12.95 2.34 -3.97
C LYS A 44 -12.13 1.81 -2.82
N ASN A 45 -11.57 2.73 -2.03
CA ASN A 45 -10.84 2.42 -0.81
C ASN A 45 -11.52 3.18 0.34
N GLU A 46 -12.61 2.61 0.85
CA GLU A 46 -13.52 3.31 1.75
C GLU A 46 -13.90 2.39 2.92
N ILE A 47 -14.01 2.96 4.13
CA ILE A 47 -14.59 2.27 5.29
C ILE A 47 -15.70 3.13 5.91
N SER A 48 -16.67 2.49 6.53
CA SER A 48 -17.71 3.20 7.29
C SER A 48 -17.12 3.83 8.55
N LEU A 49 -17.64 5.00 8.95
CA LEU A 49 -17.33 5.59 10.26
C LEU A 49 -17.65 4.65 11.45
N ASN A 50 -18.56 3.69 11.26
CA ASN A 50 -18.95 2.69 12.26
C ASN A 50 -18.28 1.32 12.02
N ALA A 51 -17.25 1.26 11.16
CA ALA A 51 -16.53 0.01 10.92
C ALA A 51 -15.87 -0.50 12.20
N THR A 52 -15.77 -1.82 12.33
CA THR A 52 -15.15 -2.49 13.46
C THR A 52 -14.14 -3.52 12.99
N GLY A 53 -13.19 -3.86 13.85
CA GLY A 53 -12.18 -4.88 13.61
C GLY A 53 -10.76 -4.35 13.56
N GLU A 54 -9.84 -5.23 13.17
CA GLU A 54 -8.42 -4.92 13.10
C GLU A 54 -8.06 -4.38 11.72
N LEU A 55 -7.55 -3.16 11.66
CA LEU A 55 -6.90 -2.61 10.48
C LEU A 55 -5.44 -3.06 10.46
N THR A 56 -5.03 -3.66 9.34
CA THR A 56 -3.69 -4.19 9.11
C THR A 56 -3.18 -3.77 7.73
N VAL A 57 -1.86 -3.76 7.55
CA VAL A 57 -1.23 -3.69 6.23
C VAL A 57 -0.50 -4.99 6.02
N ASN A 58 -0.82 -5.67 4.92
CA ASN A 58 -0.24 -6.97 4.59
C ASN A 58 0.41 -6.92 3.21
N THR A 59 1.49 -7.68 3.03
CA THR A 59 1.93 -8.06 1.69
C THR A 59 0.82 -8.85 1.00
N VAL A 60 0.73 -8.71 -0.32
CA VAL A 60 -0.36 -9.29 -1.10
C VAL A 60 0.19 -10.20 -2.18
N ASP A 61 -0.36 -11.42 -2.22
CA ASP A 61 -0.29 -12.26 -3.39
C ASP A 61 -1.49 -11.94 -4.29
N LEU A 62 -1.22 -11.30 -5.42
CA LEU A 62 -2.22 -10.86 -6.39
C LEU A 62 -2.34 -11.90 -7.50
N SER A 63 -3.48 -12.59 -7.54
CA SER A 63 -3.88 -13.42 -8.67
C SER A 63 -5.03 -12.74 -9.44
N PRO A 64 -5.30 -13.15 -10.70
CA PRO A 64 -6.45 -12.64 -11.45
C PRO A 64 -7.81 -12.88 -10.76
N THR A 65 -7.87 -13.84 -9.83
CA THR A 65 -9.11 -14.32 -9.22
C THR A 65 -9.24 -13.95 -7.74
N GLU A 66 -8.13 -13.69 -7.06
CA GLU A 66 -8.09 -13.47 -5.62
C GLU A 66 -6.89 -12.61 -5.22
N SER A 67 -7.07 -11.79 -4.19
CA SER A 67 -5.99 -11.06 -3.54
C SER A 67 -5.87 -11.55 -2.10
N LYS A 68 -4.76 -12.22 -1.79
CA LYS A 68 -4.57 -12.88 -0.50
C LYS A 68 -3.56 -12.12 0.35
N ALA A 69 -3.91 -11.89 1.62
CA ALA A 69 -2.96 -11.41 2.62
C ALA A 69 -1.91 -12.50 2.91
N VAL A 70 -0.63 -12.14 2.86
CA VAL A 70 0.48 -13.06 3.14
C VAL A 70 1.09 -12.73 4.51
N ASP A 71 1.87 -11.64 4.60
CA ASP A 71 2.56 -11.24 5.82
C ASP A 71 2.13 -9.85 6.28
N LYS A 72 1.90 -9.68 7.60
CA LYS A 72 1.70 -8.35 8.19
C LYS A 72 3.01 -7.56 8.13
N ILE A 73 2.93 -6.29 7.79
CA ILE A 73 4.07 -5.36 7.79
C ILE A 73 3.83 -4.21 8.77
N PRO A 74 4.90 -3.63 9.36
CA PRO A 74 4.75 -2.50 10.26
C PRO A 74 4.39 -1.23 9.49
N PHE A 75 3.49 -0.43 10.07
CA PHE A 75 3.01 0.81 9.48
C PHE A 75 2.68 1.87 10.54
N LYS A 76 2.62 3.12 10.10
CA LYS A 76 2.04 4.24 10.86
C LYS A 76 0.67 4.60 10.31
N VAL A 77 -0.11 5.24 11.17
CA VAL A 77 -1.43 5.78 10.86
C VAL A 77 -1.40 7.29 11.00
N ALA A 78 -1.91 7.98 10.00
CA ALA A 78 -2.20 9.40 10.02
C ALA A 78 -3.66 9.64 9.61
N ILE A 79 -4.18 10.81 9.94
CA ILE A 79 -5.50 11.28 9.54
C ILE A 79 -5.30 12.52 8.68
N LYS A 80 -5.90 12.51 7.50
CA LYS A 80 -5.95 13.64 6.57
C LYS A 80 -7.36 14.21 6.62
N GLU A 81 -7.48 15.39 7.21
CA GLU A 81 -8.77 16.05 7.39
C GLU A 81 -9.37 16.48 6.04
N LYS A 82 -10.69 16.29 5.88
CA LYS A 82 -11.41 16.62 4.66
C LYS A 82 -11.28 18.10 4.29
N ASP A 83 -11.47 18.97 5.27
CA ASP A 83 -11.69 20.41 5.04
C ASP A 83 -10.37 21.16 4.86
N THR A 84 -9.38 20.84 5.70
CA THR A 84 -8.09 21.53 5.75
C THR A 84 -7.01 20.83 4.93
N LYS A 85 -7.21 19.55 4.60
CA LYS A 85 -6.19 18.63 4.05
C LYS A 85 -4.97 18.47 4.95
N THR A 86 -5.04 18.92 6.21
CA THR A 86 -3.98 18.73 7.19
C THR A 86 -3.82 17.25 7.49
N ILE A 87 -2.57 16.78 7.47
CA ILE A 87 -2.22 15.41 7.82
C ILE A 87 -1.59 15.42 9.21
N THR A 88 -2.19 14.68 10.13
CA THR A 88 -1.69 14.53 11.50
C THR A 88 -1.45 13.06 11.80
N LEU A 89 -0.37 12.75 12.52
CA LEU A 89 -0.16 11.39 13.01
C LEU A 89 -1.24 11.05 14.04
N PHE A 90 -1.90 9.90 13.88
CA PHE A 90 -2.84 9.37 14.87
C PHE A 90 -2.12 9.02 16.18
N SER A 91 -0.93 8.43 16.06
CA SER A 91 -0.02 8.12 17.17
C SER A 91 1.43 8.09 16.67
N ARG A 92 2.39 8.18 17.59
CA ARG A 92 3.82 7.98 17.30
C ARG A 92 4.22 6.51 17.21
N GLU A 93 3.37 5.61 17.69
CA GLU A 93 3.59 4.17 17.69
C GLU A 93 3.74 3.58 16.27
N ASP A 94 4.47 2.47 16.18
CA ASP A 94 4.53 1.61 15.01
C ASP A 94 3.54 0.45 15.22
N PHE A 95 2.65 0.24 14.25
CA PHE A 95 1.59 -0.76 14.34
C PHE A 95 1.88 -1.94 13.41
N MET A 96 1.68 -3.16 13.92
CA MET A 96 1.42 -4.34 13.07
C MET A 96 -0.07 -4.54 12.81
N LYS A 97 -0.90 -3.99 13.70
CA LYS A 97 -2.35 -3.97 13.66
C LYS A 97 -2.87 -2.85 14.56
N VAL A 98 -4.01 -2.28 14.21
CA VAL A 98 -4.68 -1.27 15.04
C VAL A 98 -6.17 -1.56 15.06
N ASP A 99 -6.80 -1.37 16.21
CA ASP A 99 -8.25 -1.37 16.31
C ASP A 99 -8.79 -0.17 15.53
N VAL A 100 -9.53 -0.43 14.44
CA VAL A 100 -10.00 0.62 13.54
C VAL A 100 -10.92 1.60 14.28
N GLN A 101 -11.63 1.15 15.32
CA GLN A 101 -12.53 2.00 16.09
C GLN A 101 -11.77 3.10 16.84
N LYS A 102 -10.53 2.83 17.27
CA LYS A 102 -9.67 3.84 17.91
C LYS A 102 -9.27 4.93 16.91
N VAL A 103 -8.91 4.55 15.69
CA VAL A 103 -8.59 5.50 14.62
C VAL A 103 -9.82 6.32 14.26
N LEU A 104 -10.95 5.65 14.02
CA LEU A 104 -12.21 6.28 13.62
C LEU A 104 -12.78 7.23 14.68
N SER A 105 -12.50 7.01 15.96
CA SER A 105 -12.90 7.92 17.03
C SER A 105 -12.31 9.34 16.89
N GLN A 106 -11.25 9.50 16.10
CA GLN A 106 -10.61 10.78 15.79
C GLN A 106 -10.94 11.28 14.38
N CYS A 107 -11.73 10.53 13.60
CA CYS A 107 -12.12 10.89 12.24
C CYS A 107 -13.54 11.47 12.18
N LYS A 108 -13.79 12.25 11.15
CA LYS A 108 -15.12 12.66 10.69
C LYS A 108 -15.38 12.07 9.31
N LYS A 109 -16.66 12.06 8.92
CA LYS A 109 -17.05 11.67 7.56
C LYS A 109 -16.36 12.54 6.52
N GLY A 110 -15.67 11.88 5.60
CA GLY A 110 -14.91 12.48 4.50
C GLY A 110 -13.43 12.71 4.80
N ASP A 111 -12.98 12.50 6.05
CA ASP A 111 -11.56 12.40 6.35
C ASP A 111 -10.97 11.15 5.68
N GLN A 112 -9.65 11.10 5.57
CA GLN A 112 -8.93 9.94 5.07
C GLN A 112 -7.98 9.40 6.14
N ILE A 113 -8.00 8.08 6.35
CA ILE A 113 -6.96 7.39 7.11
C ILE A 113 -5.80 7.16 6.13
N VAL A 114 -4.62 7.68 6.46
CA VAL A 114 -3.40 7.55 5.66
C VAL A 114 -2.49 6.53 6.33
N LEU A 115 -2.14 5.48 5.60
CA LEU A 115 -1.23 4.44 6.04
C LEU A 115 0.17 4.69 5.50
N LEU A 116 1.18 4.56 6.34
CA LEU A 116 2.57 4.78 5.93
C LEU A 116 3.40 3.54 6.24
N THR A 117 4.01 2.94 5.23
CA THR A 117 4.99 1.87 5.41
C THR A 117 6.26 2.43 6.05
N LEU A 118 6.93 1.63 6.89
CA LEU A 118 8.20 2.05 7.50
C LEU A 118 9.42 1.76 6.62
N ASP A 119 9.27 0.88 5.63
CA ASP A 119 10.32 0.46 4.73
C ASP A 119 9.92 0.71 3.27
N LYS A 120 10.87 1.23 2.49
CA LYS A 120 10.72 1.53 1.06
C LYS A 120 10.56 0.28 0.20
N GLN A 121 10.92 -0.90 0.71
CA GLN A 121 10.74 -2.15 -0.02
C GLN A 121 9.24 -2.47 -0.23
N TYR A 122 8.35 -1.93 0.59
CA TYR A 122 6.91 -2.15 0.47
C TYR A 122 6.22 -1.01 -0.30
N ALA A 123 5.55 -1.37 -1.39
CA ALA A 123 4.66 -0.45 -2.10
C ALA A 123 3.24 -0.60 -1.55
N LEU A 124 2.64 0.51 -1.11
CA LEU A 124 1.24 0.59 -0.67
C LEU A 124 0.50 1.63 -1.53
N PRO A 125 0.07 1.31 -2.76
CA PRO A 125 -0.52 2.28 -3.68
C PRO A 125 -1.83 2.88 -3.17
N HIS A 126 -2.66 2.08 -2.49
CA HIS A 126 -3.97 2.47 -1.96
C HIS A 126 -3.86 2.81 -0.47
N ASN A 127 -2.94 3.70 -0.12
CA ASN A 127 -2.62 4.02 1.26
C ASN A 127 -3.57 5.01 1.94
N GLU A 128 -4.39 5.74 1.18
CA GLU A 128 -5.41 6.65 1.71
C GLU A 128 -6.80 5.97 1.66
N ILE A 129 -7.42 5.76 2.82
CA ILE A 129 -8.74 5.15 2.97
C ILE A 129 -9.75 6.23 3.35
N LEU A 130 -10.79 6.41 2.55
CA LEU A 130 -11.87 7.37 2.82
C LEU A 130 -12.78 6.87 3.96
N VAL A 131 -13.10 7.75 4.91
CA VAL A 131 -14.09 7.51 5.96
C VAL A 131 -15.47 7.97 5.48
N LYS A 132 -16.45 7.06 5.43
CA LYS A 132 -17.78 7.30 4.82
C LYS A 132 -18.94 7.29 5.81
#